data_AF-A0A086L137-F1
#
_entry.id   AF-A0A086L137-F1
#
_cell.length_a   1.000
_cell.length_b   1.000
_cell.length_c   1.000
_cell.angle_alpha   90.00
_cell.angle_beta   90.00
_cell.angle_gamma   90.00
#
_symmetry.space_group_name_H-M   'P 1'
#
loop_
_entity.id
_entity.type
_entity.pdbx_description
1 polymer ?
#
loop_
_entity_poly.entity_id
_entity_poly.type
_entity_poly.pdbx_seq_one_letter_code
_entity_poly.pdbx_strand_id
1 'polypeptide(L)'
;QLLRSCVELAKQWRTDRYLRHLEAVLIVADKKMSLEVSGVGDVLESHDGILGVGSGGPYAVAAARALYDIDGLSAHEICKRSMAIAASMCCHTNDRVIFEVLENEAKPMETPQSSPVSTDVRQISDSSSAQTSP
;
A
#
# COMPACT_ATOMS: atom_id res chain seq x y z
N GLN A 1 -16.59 10.72 1.44
CA GLN A 1 -16.77 11.61 2.61
C GLN A 1 -15.42 12.02 3.20
N LEU A 2 -14.49 11.08 3.39
CA LEU A 2 -13.17 11.35 3.98
C LEU A 2 -12.39 12.51 3.33
N LEU A 3 -12.18 12.45 2.00
CA LEU A 3 -11.47 13.51 1.27
C LEU A 3 -12.07 14.89 1.49
N ARG A 4 -13.40 15.01 1.41
CA ARG A 4 -14.10 16.27 1.66
C ARG A 4 -13.84 16.78 3.07
N SER A 5 -13.93 15.91 4.08
CA SER A 5 -13.65 16.28 5.47
C SER A 5 -12.19 16.73 5.67
N CYS A 6 -11.23 16.06 5.02
CA CYS A 6 -9.81 16.44 5.08
C CYS A 6 -9.55 17.80 4.42
N VAL A 7 -10.18 18.08 3.28
CA VAL A 7 -10.09 19.39 2.62
C VAL A 7 -10.68 20.51 3.48
N GLU A 8 -11.82 20.28 4.12
CA GLU A 8 -12.40 21.27 5.05
C GLU A 8 -11.52 21.47 6.29
N LEU A 9 -10.94 20.41 6.84
CA LEU A 9 -9.97 20.50 7.94
C LEU A 9 -8.73 21.33 7.54
N ALA A 10 -8.16 21.07 6.36
CA ALA A 10 -7.01 21.82 5.85
C ALA A 10 -7.31 23.33 5.70
N LYS A 11 -8.52 23.68 5.24
CA LYS A 11 -8.97 25.08 5.17
C LYS A 11 -9.08 25.71 6.57
N GLN A 12 -9.62 24.98 7.55
CA GLN A 12 -9.69 25.45 8.93
C GLN A 12 -8.29 25.65 9.51
N TRP A 13 -7.35 24.75 9.22
CA TRP A 13 -5.97 24.83 9.70
C TRP A 13 -5.27 26.14 9.31
N ARG A 14 -5.50 26.61 8.08
CA ARG A 14 -4.93 27.87 7.56
C ARG A 14 -5.59 29.12 8.12
N THR A 15 -6.86 29.03 8.49
CA THR A 15 -7.67 30.21 8.87
C THR A 15 -7.77 30.38 10.38
N ASP A 16 -7.66 29.31 11.15
CA ASP A 16 -7.75 29.33 12.61
C ASP A 16 -6.50 29.94 13.27
N ARG A 17 -6.73 30.77 14.29
CA ARG A 17 -5.68 31.52 14.99
C ARG A 17 -4.66 30.62 15.67
N TYR A 18 -5.09 29.48 16.21
CA TYR A 18 -4.25 28.56 16.97
C TYR A 18 -3.61 27.52 16.06
N LEU A 19 -4.41 26.97 15.14
CA LEU A 19 -3.97 25.85 14.33
C LEU A 19 -2.91 26.24 13.28
N ARG A 20 -2.91 27.49 12.79
CA ARG A 20 -1.98 27.97 11.74
C ARG A 20 -0.49 27.97 12.12
N HIS A 21 -0.16 27.78 13.39
CA HIS A 21 1.22 27.70 13.89
C HIS A 21 1.65 26.25 14.19
N LEU A 22 0.77 25.28 13.93
CA LEU A 22 1.03 23.88 14.17
C LEU A 22 1.72 23.28 12.94
N GLU A 23 2.98 22.87 13.09
CA GLU A 23 3.77 22.19 12.04
C GLU A 23 3.46 20.67 11.98
N ALA A 24 2.28 20.26 12.44
CA ALA A 24 1.93 18.85 12.48
C ALA A 24 1.54 18.32 11.10
N VAL A 25 1.77 17.03 10.92
CA VAL A 25 1.31 16.24 9.77
C VAL A 25 0.45 15.11 10.30
N LEU A 26 -0.69 14.88 9.67
CA LEU A 26 -1.66 13.85 10.04
C LEU A 26 -1.81 12.85 8.90
N ILE A 27 -1.86 11.55 9.25
CA ILE A 27 -2.36 10.51 8.35
C ILE A 27 -3.82 10.25 8.72
N VAL A 28 -4.68 10.26 7.71
CA VAL A 28 -6.10 9.97 7.85
C VAL A 28 -6.45 8.89 6.82
N ALA A 29 -7.00 7.78 7.26
CA ALA A 29 -7.32 6.65 6.39
C ALA A 29 -8.72 6.08 6.65
N ASP A 30 -9.34 5.56 5.60
CA ASP A 30 -10.49 4.68 5.67
C ASP A 30 -10.26 3.39 4.87
N LYS A 31 -11.29 2.57 4.67
CA LYS A 31 -11.19 1.30 3.93
C LYS A 31 -10.82 1.47 2.45
N LYS A 32 -10.85 2.69 1.90
CA LYS A 32 -10.70 2.98 0.47
C LYS A 32 -9.47 3.80 0.14
N MET A 33 -9.07 4.73 1.01
CA MET A 33 -7.96 5.64 0.74
C MET A 33 -7.23 6.07 2.02
N SER A 34 -5.97 6.45 1.83
CA SER A 34 -5.10 7.01 2.86
C SER A 34 -4.63 8.39 2.41
N LEU A 35 -4.80 9.40 3.27
CA LEU A 35 -4.49 10.79 3.01
C LEU A 35 -3.49 11.33 4.04
N GLU A 36 -2.57 12.16 3.59
CA GLU A 36 -1.73 13.01 4.42
C GLU A 36 -2.31 14.42 4.43
N VAL A 37 -2.45 15.01 5.62
CA VAL A 37 -2.91 16.39 5.82
C VAL A 37 -1.85 17.17 6.58
N SER A 38 -1.37 18.26 6.01
CA SER A 38 -0.32 19.10 6.62
C SER A 38 -0.89 20.34 7.30
N GLY A 39 -0.21 20.83 8.33
CA GLY A 39 -0.58 22.07 9.05
C GLY A 39 -0.54 23.35 8.20
N VAL A 40 0.12 23.31 7.04
CA VAL A 40 0.11 24.40 6.06
C VAL A 40 -1.08 24.31 5.08
N GLY A 41 -1.91 23.27 5.23
CA GLY A 41 -3.18 23.09 4.55
C GLY A 41 -3.09 22.28 3.24
N ASP A 42 -2.11 21.39 3.11
CA ASP A 42 -2.05 20.45 1.98
C ASP A 42 -2.83 19.17 2.30
N VAL A 43 -3.40 18.56 1.26
CA VAL A 43 -4.04 17.23 1.32
C VAL A 43 -3.48 16.40 0.19
N LEU A 44 -2.76 15.33 0.53
CA LEU A 44 -2.05 14.48 -0.42
C LEU A 44 -2.49 13.02 -0.27
N GLU A 45 -2.61 12.31 -1.39
CA GLU A 45 -2.92 10.88 -1.42
C GLU A 45 -1.67 10.11 -1.91
N SER A 46 -1.37 8.96 -1.30
CA SER A 46 -0.33 8.08 -1.81
C SER A 46 -0.89 7.09 -2.83
N HIS A 47 -0.21 6.96 -3.97
CA HIS A 47 -0.60 6.05 -5.04
C HIS A 47 -0.59 4.56 -4.65
N ASP A 48 0.27 4.19 -3.70
CA ASP A 48 0.42 2.82 -3.19
C ASP A 48 -0.38 2.58 -1.89
N GLY A 49 -1.08 3.60 -1.38
CA GLY A 49 -1.80 3.53 -0.10
C GLY A 49 -0.91 3.47 1.15
N ILE A 50 0.42 3.53 1.00
CA ILE A 50 1.39 3.47 2.09
C ILE A 50 1.82 4.90 2.43
N LEU A 51 1.57 5.31 3.67
CA LEU A 51 1.96 6.61 4.21
C LEU A 51 2.72 6.41 5.53
N GLY A 52 3.61 7.36 5.84
CA GLY A 52 4.33 7.38 7.11
C GLY A 52 4.79 8.79 7.44
N VAL A 53 4.55 9.20 8.68
CA VAL A 53 4.89 10.53 9.21
C VAL A 53 5.82 10.40 10.41
N GLY A 54 6.45 11.50 10.79
CA GLY A 54 7.42 11.55 11.89
C GLY A 54 8.83 11.12 11.48
N SER A 55 9.73 11.12 12.46
CA SER A 55 11.17 10.89 12.25
C SER A 55 11.51 9.50 11.69
N GLY A 56 10.72 8.48 12.04
CA GLY A 56 10.84 7.11 11.53
C GLY A 56 10.11 6.87 10.20
N GLY A 57 9.28 7.82 9.75
CA GLY A 57 8.34 7.66 8.63
C GLY A 57 9.00 7.17 7.34
N PRO A 58 10.07 7.83 6.83
CA PRO A 58 10.71 7.41 5.59
C PRO A 58 11.26 5.98 5.61
N TYR A 59 11.81 5.53 6.74
CA TYR A 59 12.32 4.16 6.89
C TYR A 59 11.18 3.14 6.89
N ALA A 60 10.10 3.43 7.63
CA ALA A 60 8.94 2.58 7.68
C ALA A 60 8.26 2.46 6.30
N VAL A 61 8.08 3.58 5.58
CA VAL A 61 7.48 3.58 4.24
C VAL A 61 8.34 2.83 3.25
N ALA A 62 9.66 3.03 3.26
CA ALA A 62 10.57 2.31 2.37
C ALA A 62 10.52 0.80 2.61
N ALA A 63 10.56 0.37 3.87
CA ALA A 63 10.42 -1.04 4.24
C ALA A 63 9.04 -1.61 3.85
N ALA A 64 7.96 -0.85 4.08
CA ALA A 64 6.60 -1.28 3.76
C ALA A 64 6.43 -1.49 2.25
N ARG A 65 6.94 -0.56 1.43
CA ARG A 65 6.94 -0.69 -0.03
C ARG A 65 7.69 -1.93 -0.51
N ALA A 66 8.84 -2.24 0.10
CA ALA A 66 9.59 -3.44 -0.24
C ALA A 66 8.86 -4.75 0.14
N LEU A 67 7.95 -4.70 1.11
CA LEU A 67 7.17 -5.84 1.58
C LEU A 67 5.78 -5.95 0.92
N TYR A 68 5.31 -4.89 0.25
CA TYR A 68 3.92 -4.76 -0.20
C TYR A 68 3.51 -5.83 -1.23
N ASP A 69 4.41 -6.14 -2.17
CA ASP A 69 4.16 -7.11 -3.24
C ASP A 69 4.51 -8.57 -2.84
N ILE A 70 4.80 -8.82 -1.55
CA ILE A 70 5.11 -10.17 -1.08
C ILE A 70 3.82 -10.90 -0.70
N ASP A 71 3.52 -11.97 -1.45
CA ASP A 71 2.36 -12.81 -1.21
C ASP A 71 2.29 -13.35 0.23
N GLY A 72 1.07 -13.37 0.77
CA GLY A 72 0.80 -13.92 2.10
C GLY A 72 1.10 -12.97 3.26
N LEU A 73 1.61 -11.76 3.01
CA LEU A 73 1.73 -10.73 4.04
C LEU A 73 0.44 -9.93 4.17
N SER A 74 -0.08 -9.84 5.39
CA SER A 74 -1.19 -8.94 5.72
C SER A 74 -0.67 -7.51 5.93
N ALA A 75 -1.56 -6.51 5.82
CA ALA A 75 -1.22 -5.12 6.12
C ALA A 75 -0.64 -4.93 7.53
N HIS A 76 -1.14 -5.68 8.52
CA HIS A 76 -0.60 -5.70 9.87
C HIS A 76 0.84 -6.24 9.92
N GLU A 77 1.11 -7.35 9.23
CA GLU A 77 2.47 -7.92 9.18
C GLU A 77 3.46 -7.00 8.47
N ILE A 78 3.05 -6.36 7.38
CA ILE A 78 3.84 -5.35 6.68
C ILE A 78 4.16 -4.21 7.64
N CYS A 79 3.15 -3.61 8.28
CA CYS A 79 3.34 -2.49 9.21
C CYS A 79 4.28 -2.87 10.37
N LYS A 80 4.08 -4.05 10.97
CA LYS A 80 4.89 -4.56 12.08
C LYS A 80 6.37 -4.71 11.71
N ARG A 81 6.68 -5.31 10.56
CA ARG A 81 8.06 -5.50 10.10
C ARG A 81 8.71 -4.18 9.72
N SER A 82 7.97 -3.30 9.06
CA SER A 82 8.46 -1.98 8.68
C SER A 82 8.77 -1.09 9.87
N MET A 83 7.92 -1.11 10.90
CA MET A 83 8.16 -0.35 12.12
C MET A 83 9.35 -0.90 12.93
N ALA A 84 9.57 -2.22 12.92
CA ALA A 84 10.77 -2.81 13.52
C ALA A 84 12.06 -2.32 12.83
N ILE A 85 12.05 -2.19 11.49
CA ILE A 85 13.17 -1.60 10.75
C ILE A 85 13.34 -0.12 11.13
N ALA A 86 12.26 0.66 11.16
CA ALA A 86 12.32 2.08 11.51
C ALA A 86 12.87 2.30 12.93
N ALA A 87 12.48 1.48 13.91
CA ALA A 87 13.00 1.51 15.26
C ALA A 87 14.51 1.20 15.34
N SER A 88 15.04 0.38 14.43
CA SER A 88 16.47 0.06 14.38
C SER A 88 17.30 1.16 13.72
N MET A 89 16.69 2.00 12.86
CA MET A 89 17.39 3.00 12.05
C MET A 89 17.25 4.44 12.58
N CYS A 90 16.12 4.77 13.20
CA CYS A 90 15.83 6.13 13.65
C CYS A 90 15.99 6.25 15.17
N CYS A 91 16.91 7.09 15.64
CA CYS A 91 17.15 7.31 17.08
C CYS A 91 15.95 7.90 17.83
N HIS A 92 14.94 8.41 17.12
CA HIS A 92 13.71 8.97 17.66
C HIS A 92 12.50 8.02 17.53
N THR A 93 12.71 6.80 17.04
CA THR A 93 11.67 5.77 16.91
C THR A 93 12.09 4.55 17.74
N ASN A 94 11.15 3.97 18.50
CA ASN A 94 11.43 2.79 19.33
C ASN A 94 10.54 1.60 18.90
N ASP A 95 10.71 0.47 19.58
CA ASP A 95 10.04 -0.80 19.31
C ASP A 95 8.67 -0.94 19.98
N ARG A 96 8.21 0.07 20.73
CA ARG A 96 6.92 0.06 21.44
C ARG A 96 5.83 0.64 20.54
N VAL A 97 5.34 -0.19 19.64
CA VAL A 97 4.37 0.20 18.61
C VAL A 97 2.96 -0.25 19.00
N ILE A 98 1.98 0.64 18.80
CA ILE A 98 0.55 0.34 18.89
C ILE A 98 0.03 0.16 17.47
N PHE A 99 -0.68 -0.95 17.23
CA PHE A 99 -1.28 -1.26 15.94
C PHE A 99 -2.78 -1.15 16.04
N GLU A 100 -3.37 -0.42 15.08
CA GLU A 100 -4.82 -0.31 14.90
C GLU A 100 -5.17 -0.81 13.50
N VAL A 101 -6.26 -1.57 13.39
CA VAL A 101 -6.67 -2.21 12.13
C VAL A 101 -8.14 -1.88 11.87
N LEU A 102 -8.41 -1.35 10.67
CA LEU A 102 -9.77 -1.22 10.18
C LEU A 102 -10.22 -2.56 9.60
N GLU A 103 -11.29 -3.14 10.14
CA GLU A 103 -11.90 -4.33 9.55
C GLU A 103 -12.43 -3.98 8.16
N ASN A 104 -11.93 -4.68 7.13
CA ASN A 104 -12.46 -4.51 5.79
C ASN A 104 -13.55 -5.56 5.52
N GLU A 105 -14.73 -5.14 5.06
CA GLU A 105 -15.76 -6.06 4.56
C GLU A 105 -15.42 -6.50 3.13
N ALA A 106 -14.15 -6.82 2.87
CA ALA A 106 -13.73 -7.30 1.58
C ALA A 106 -14.24 -8.74 1.43
N LYS A 107 -15.18 -8.95 0.49
CA LYS A 107 -15.54 -10.27 -0.01
C LYS A 107 -14.23 -11.03 -0.30
N PRO A 108 -14.08 -12.30 0.13
CA PRO A 108 -12.83 -13.03 -0.06
C PRO A 108 -12.38 -12.87 -1.51
N MET A 109 -11.12 -12.48 -1.70
CA MET A 109 -10.49 -12.41 -3.01
C MET A 109 -10.62 -13.81 -3.61
N GLU A 110 -11.56 -13.99 -4.54
CA GLU A 110 -11.70 -15.23 -5.27
C GLU A 110 -10.36 -15.47 -5.96
N THR A 111 -9.65 -16.52 -5.53
CA THR A 111 -8.49 -17.05 -6.23
C THR A 111 -8.82 -17.07 -7.72
N PRO A 112 -7.96 -16.52 -8.60
CA PRO A 112 -8.19 -16.62 -10.04
C PRO A 112 -8.42 -18.08 -10.35
N GLN A 113 -9.66 -18.44 -10.72
CA GLN A 113 -9.94 -19.78 -11.19
C GLN A 113 -9.03 -19.98 -12.38
N SER A 114 -8.07 -20.91 -12.26
CA SER A 114 -7.28 -21.35 -13.39
C SER A 114 -8.25 -21.84 -14.46
N SER A 115 -8.48 -21.02 -15.47
CA SER A 115 -9.17 -21.45 -16.68
C SER A 115 -8.44 -22.69 -17.20
N PRO A 116 -9.13 -23.79 -17.52
CA PRO A 116 -8.45 -24.95 -18.06
C PRO A 116 -7.76 -24.54 -19.35
N VAL A 117 -6.43 -24.68 -19.38
CA VAL A 117 -5.65 -24.54 -20.61
C VAL A 117 -6.22 -25.55 -21.60
N SER A 118 -6.97 -25.08 -22.59
CA SER A 118 -7.39 -25.88 -23.72
C SER A 118 -6.13 -26.24 -24.50
N THR A 119 -5.60 -27.43 -24.24
CA THR A 119 -4.49 -27.96 -25.02
C THR A 119 -5.08 -28.49 -26.33
N ASP A 120 -5.29 -27.59 -27.28
CA ASP A 120 -5.57 -27.95 -28.67
C ASP A 120 -4.25 -28.48 -29.28
N VAL A 121 -3.96 -29.75 -29.06
CA VAL A 121 -2.91 -30.47 -29.79
C VAL A 121 -3.44 -30.70 -31.21
N ARG A 122 -3.34 -29.67 -32.06
CA ARG A 122 -3.52 -29.86 -33.50
C ARG A 122 -2.32 -30.61 -34.04
N GLN A 123 -2.64 -31.78 -34.58
CA GLN A 123 -1.80 -32.70 -35.33
C GLN A 123 -0.77 -31.96 -36.19
N ILE A 124 0.51 -32.19 -35.91
CA ILE A 124 1.57 -31.96 -36.90
C ILE A 124 1.43 -33.11 -37.89
N SER A 125 0.89 -32.81 -39.07
CA SER A 125 0.88 -33.71 -40.21
C SER A 125 2.33 -33.90 -40.69
N ASP A 126 2.83 -35.12 -40.55
CA ASP A 126 4.04 -35.57 -41.26
C ASP A 126 3.81 -35.48 -42.77
N SER A 127 4.49 -34.54 -43.42
CA SER A 127 4.68 -34.52 -44.87
C SER A 127 6.18 -34.45 -45.18
N SER A 128 6.81 -35.62 -45.19
CA SER A 128 8.15 -35.80 -45.72
C SER A 128 8.26 -37.17 -46.40
N SER A 129 7.63 -37.29 -47.55
CA SER A 129 7.99 -38.28 -48.56
C SER A 129 9.22 -37.78 -49.33
N ALA A 130 10.41 -38.22 -48.93
CA ALA A 130 11.60 -38.15 -49.77
C ALA A 130 12.01 -39.58 -50.12
N GLN A 131 11.82 -39.90 -51.40
CA GLN A 131 12.22 -41.12 -52.07
C GLN A 131 13.71 -41.41 -51.87
N THR A 132 14.06 -42.68 -51.66
CA THR A 132 15.21 -43.32 -52.34
C THR A 132 15.17 -44.84 -52.12
N SER A 133 15.14 -45.57 -53.21
CA SER A 133 15.49 -47.00 -53.35
C SER A 133 15.83 -47.22 -54.83
N PRO A 134 16.55 -48.29 -55.21
CA PRO A 134 17.16 -49.34 -54.40
C PRO A 134 18.69 -49.23 -54.25
#